data_AF-A0A1R1XNC9-F1
#
_entry.id   AF-A0A1R1XNC9-F1
#
_cell.length_a   1.000
_cell.length_b   1.000
_cell.length_c   1.000
_cell.angle_alpha   90.00
_cell.angle_beta   90.00
_cell.angle_gamma   90.00
#
_symmetry.space_group_name_H-M   'P 1'
#
loop_
_entity.id
_entity.type
_entity.pdbx_description
1 polymer ?
#
loop_
_entity_poly.entity_id
_entity_poly.type
_entity_poly.pdbx_seq_one_letter_code
_entity_poly.pdbx_strand_id
1 'polypeptide(L)'
;MVFLATEVVLIALAFTTNFVSAFFHSNFLDFDFFKSVATKNALNIVEIEKFFGLFFEQSLQKWTIENIGGWQFWNSYYAAAHPVVAILTIVFILVRAIHWSTSHYNWTRVEQSDFSDLPSQSSYFVDGSKRKESLIKRLFFKRQVLKLNPLEQYRFLRNIYLISILISVFGYILLPTMPPRLLNNCDFFNHNGKLLGGCLPQFNFIDTIDKHGSLFFSWKDESIQVLNNPYAALPSQHALVAAYVAIVWIVFLFSNSKSSGSNFKSKKSLVAFSSLISLAVFYPLLTLFCIIVTANHFIFDAIMGFTILSSATLFSLFLLNRCSNSYSKLSEDLPI
;
A
#
# COMPACT_ATOMS: atom_id res chain seq x y z
N MET A 1 -13.11 7.84 -22.35
CA MET A 1 -13.63 8.81 -21.36
C MET A 1 -14.14 8.13 -20.08
N VAL A 2 -15.10 7.19 -20.16
CA VAL A 2 -15.65 6.52 -18.97
C VAL A 2 -14.59 5.82 -18.11
N PHE A 3 -13.70 5.01 -18.71
CA PHE A 3 -12.61 4.34 -17.99
C PHE A 3 -11.76 5.30 -17.16
N LEU A 4 -11.27 6.39 -17.77
CA LEU A 4 -10.41 7.37 -17.09
C LEU A 4 -11.14 8.05 -15.93
N ALA A 5 -12.40 8.46 -16.15
CA ALA A 5 -13.21 9.08 -15.10
C ALA A 5 -13.40 8.12 -13.92
N THR A 6 -13.69 6.85 -14.19
CA THR A 6 -13.82 5.82 -13.14
C THR A 6 -12.53 5.65 -12.35
N GLU A 7 -11.37 5.54 -13.02
CA GLU A 7 -10.09 5.37 -12.31
C GLU A 7 -9.71 6.59 -11.47
N VAL A 8 -9.94 7.80 -11.98
CA VAL A 8 -9.69 9.05 -11.21
C VAL A 8 -10.57 9.09 -9.96
N VAL A 9 -11.85 8.76 -10.08
CA VAL A 9 -12.77 8.73 -8.93
C VAL A 9 -12.34 7.68 -7.90
N LEU A 10 -12.01 6.46 -8.34
CA LEU A 10 -11.56 5.40 -7.42
C LEU A 10 -10.29 5.77 -6.67
N ILE A 11 -9.32 6.36 -7.37
CA ILE A 11 -8.07 6.81 -6.75
C ILE A 11 -8.34 7.99 -5.80
N ALA A 12 -9.17 8.96 -6.19
CA ALA A 12 -9.54 10.08 -5.32
C ALA A 12 -10.21 9.60 -4.02
N LEU A 13 -11.15 8.66 -4.11
CA LEU A 13 -11.81 8.07 -2.94
C LEU A 13 -10.82 7.31 -2.03
N ALA A 14 -9.80 6.68 -2.61
CA ALA A 14 -8.76 6.02 -1.81
C ALA A 14 -7.90 7.00 -0.99
N PHE A 15 -7.76 8.25 -1.43
CA PHE A 15 -7.07 9.29 -0.66
C PHE A 15 -7.94 9.94 0.43
N THR A 16 -9.25 9.70 0.44
CA THR A 16 -10.15 10.29 1.44
C THR A 16 -10.41 9.42 2.65
N THR A 17 -9.72 8.29 2.79
CA THR A 17 -9.98 7.31 3.87
C THR A 17 -9.90 7.87 5.28
N ASN A 18 -8.90 8.70 5.55
CA ASN A 18 -8.77 9.39 6.82
C ASN A 18 -9.98 10.30 7.08
N PHE A 19 -10.35 11.12 6.09
CA PHE A 19 -11.54 12.01 6.14
C PHE A 19 -12.84 11.23 6.36
N VAL A 20 -13.02 10.09 5.69
CA VAL A 20 -14.19 9.23 5.86
C VAL A 20 -14.28 8.70 7.29
N SER A 21 -13.17 8.24 7.85
CA SER A 21 -13.15 7.79 9.25
C SER A 21 -13.38 8.93 10.24
N ALA A 22 -12.81 10.11 9.98
CA ALA A 22 -13.00 11.31 10.80
C ALA A 22 -14.46 11.75 10.81
N PHE A 23 -15.09 11.79 9.62
CA PHE A 23 -16.51 12.08 9.45
C PHE A 23 -17.39 11.08 10.19
N PHE A 24 -17.10 9.78 10.08
CA PHE A 24 -17.86 8.76 10.79
C PHE A 24 -17.81 8.98 12.30
N HIS A 25 -16.61 9.14 12.87
CA HIS A 25 -16.45 9.30 14.31
C HIS A 25 -17.05 10.59 14.84
N SER A 26 -16.92 11.71 14.12
CA SER A 26 -17.48 13.00 14.54
C SER A 26 -19.01 13.05 14.52
N ASN A 27 -19.67 12.24 13.69
CA ASN A 27 -21.12 12.24 13.56
C ASN A 27 -21.82 11.12 14.35
N PHE A 28 -21.13 10.01 14.63
CA PHE A 28 -21.78 8.81 15.17
C PHE A 28 -21.26 8.37 16.54
N LEU A 29 -20.10 8.84 17.01
CA LEU A 29 -19.55 8.46 18.31
C LEU A 29 -19.38 9.65 19.23
N ASP A 30 -19.66 9.45 20.52
CA ASP A 30 -19.23 10.38 21.55
C ASP A 30 -17.69 10.42 21.61
N PHE A 31 -17.13 11.62 21.70
CA PHE A 31 -15.69 11.82 21.65
C PHE A 31 -14.96 11.16 22.83
N ASP A 32 -15.53 11.20 24.03
CA ASP A 32 -14.88 10.67 25.23
C ASP A 32 -14.87 9.14 25.21
N PHE A 33 -15.96 8.54 24.72
CA PHE A 33 -16.00 7.11 24.41
C PHE A 33 -14.98 6.73 23.32
N PHE A 34 -14.96 7.47 22.20
CA PHE A 34 -14.04 7.25 21.08
C PHE A 34 -12.58 7.29 21.52
N LYS A 35 -12.20 8.32 22.29
CA LYS A 35 -10.87 8.47 22.88
C LYS A 35 -10.54 7.31 23.83
N SER A 36 -11.47 6.95 24.72
CA SER A 36 -11.26 5.85 25.67
C SER A 36 -10.96 4.52 24.98
N VAL A 37 -11.74 4.19 23.93
CA VAL A 37 -11.51 2.99 23.11
C VAL A 37 -10.17 3.06 22.39
N ALA A 38 -9.84 4.21 21.80
CA ALA A 38 -8.56 4.40 21.10
C ALA A 38 -7.34 4.23 22.02
N THR A 39 -7.39 4.80 23.23
CA THR A 39 -6.36 4.63 24.25
C THR A 39 -6.25 3.17 24.68
N LYS A 40 -7.38 2.50 24.94
CA LYS A 40 -7.38 1.07 25.32
C LYS A 40 -6.75 0.19 24.25
N ASN A 41 -7.10 0.40 22.97
CA ASN A 41 -6.52 -0.35 21.86
C ASN A 41 -5.00 -0.13 21.74
N ALA A 42 -4.53 1.09 21.92
CA ALA A 42 -3.10 1.40 21.93
C ALA A 42 -2.36 0.70 23.09
N LEU A 43 -2.96 0.64 24.28
CA LEU A 43 -2.38 -0.08 25.42
C LEU A 43 -2.33 -1.60 25.17
N ASN A 44 -3.36 -2.17 24.57
CA ASN A 44 -3.34 -3.58 24.16
C ASN A 44 -2.22 -3.87 23.16
N ILE A 45 -1.98 -2.96 22.20
CA ILE A 45 -0.86 -3.08 21.26
C ILE A 45 0.47 -3.06 22.01
N VAL A 46 0.66 -2.13 22.95
CA VAL A 46 1.87 -2.05 23.78
C VAL A 46 2.08 -3.36 24.55
N GLU A 47 1.03 -3.97 25.10
CA GLU A 47 1.11 -5.27 25.77
C GLU A 47 1.54 -6.39 24.82
N ILE A 48 0.95 -6.44 23.62
CA ILE A 48 1.31 -7.41 22.58
C ILE A 48 2.78 -7.24 22.18
N GLU A 49 3.22 -6.01 21.90
CA GLU A 49 4.60 -5.74 21.52
C GLU A 49 5.58 -6.08 22.62
N LYS A 50 5.26 -5.78 23.89
CA LYS A 50 6.08 -6.19 25.03
C LYS A 50 6.14 -7.71 25.16
N PHE A 51 5.01 -8.40 24.98
CA PHE A 51 4.96 -9.86 25.02
C PHE A 51 5.89 -10.51 23.99
N PHE A 52 5.95 -9.96 22.78
CA PHE A 52 6.84 -10.44 21.71
C PHE A 52 8.27 -9.84 21.76
N GLY A 53 8.57 -8.95 22.71
CA GLY A 53 9.86 -8.25 22.78
C GLY A 53 10.10 -7.26 21.64
N LEU A 54 9.03 -6.77 21.01
CA LEU A 54 9.05 -5.80 19.91
C LEU A 54 8.94 -4.34 20.39
N PHE A 55 8.56 -4.10 21.65
CA PHE A 55 8.37 -2.74 22.17
C PHE A 55 9.71 -2.03 22.46
N PHE A 56 10.33 -1.46 21.43
CA PHE A 56 11.59 -0.70 21.52
C PHE A 56 11.50 0.70 20.90
N GLU A 57 10.34 1.09 20.36
CA GLU A 57 10.07 2.34 19.65
C GLU A 57 10.39 3.56 20.50
N GLN A 58 10.07 3.51 21.80
CA GLN A 58 10.34 4.61 22.72
C GLN A 58 11.85 4.83 22.88
N SER A 59 12.63 3.75 23.04
CA SER A 59 14.09 3.80 23.12
C SER A 59 14.70 4.25 21.81
N LEU A 60 14.18 3.76 20.68
CA LEU A 60 14.62 4.17 19.35
C LEU A 60 14.35 5.66 19.10
N GLN A 61 13.15 6.16 19.44
CA GLN A 61 12.82 7.58 19.27
C GLN A 61 13.75 8.44 20.13
N LYS A 62 13.93 8.09 21.41
CA LYS A 62 14.85 8.82 22.30
C LYS A 62 16.26 8.89 21.73
N TRP A 63 16.81 7.74 21.35
CA TRP A 63 18.14 7.68 20.73
C TRP A 63 18.20 8.53 19.44
N THR A 64 17.16 8.48 18.61
CA THR A 64 17.10 9.27 17.37
C THR A 64 17.11 10.78 17.66
N ILE A 65 16.34 11.23 18.67
CA ILE A 65 16.29 12.63 19.16
C ILE A 65 17.66 13.12 19.61
N GLU A 66 18.43 12.27 20.27
CA GLU A 66 19.76 12.61 20.78
C GLU A 66 20.84 12.59 19.69
N ASN A 67 20.71 11.76 18.63
CA ASN A 67 21.83 11.45 17.73
C ASN A 67 21.64 11.84 16.25
N ILE A 68 20.42 11.85 15.71
CA ILE A 68 20.22 12.06 14.25
C ILE A 68 19.82 13.51 13.93
N GLY A 69 18.93 14.11 14.72
CA GLY A 69 18.37 15.42 14.42
C GLY A 69 17.55 15.45 13.11
N GLY A 70 17.47 16.61 12.46
CA GLY A 70 16.74 16.76 11.19
C GLY A 70 15.22 16.59 11.31
N TRP A 71 14.63 16.94 12.46
CA TRP A 71 13.21 16.70 12.75
C TRP A 71 12.25 17.31 11.74
N GLN A 72 12.54 18.52 11.24
CA GLN A 72 11.75 19.10 10.15
C GLN A 72 11.76 18.26 8.88
N PHE A 73 12.89 17.61 8.54
CA PHE A 73 12.95 16.70 7.40
C PHE A 73 12.09 15.46 7.63
N TRP A 74 12.24 14.77 8.77
CA TRP A 74 11.44 13.57 9.08
C TRP A 74 9.95 13.86 9.17
N ASN A 75 9.58 14.96 9.82
CA ASN A 75 8.20 15.43 9.89
C ASN A 75 7.66 15.75 8.50
N SER A 76 8.45 16.40 7.64
CA SER A 76 8.06 16.71 6.25
C SER A 76 7.96 15.47 5.37
N TYR A 77 8.81 14.46 5.63
CA TYR A 77 8.75 13.18 4.95
C TYR A 77 7.45 12.45 5.27
N TYR A 78 7.13 12.34 6.57
CA TYR A 78 5.88 11.78 7.08
C TYR A 78 4.65 12.52 6.53
N ALA A 79 4.72 13.86 6.56
CA ALA A 79 3.64 14.76 6.20
C ALA A 79 3.31 14.78 4.71
N ALA A 80 4.33 14.80 3.84
CA ALA A 80 4.12 15.11 2.43
C ALA A 80 4.96 14.27 1.47
N ALA A 81 6.27 14.09 1.73
CA ALA A 81 7.14 13.44 0.74
C ALA A 81 6.69 12.00 0.43
N HIS A 82 6.34 11.22 1.45
CA HIS A 82 5.83 9.86 1.27
C HIS A 82 4.50 9.83 0.47
N PRO A 83 3.44 10.57 0.87
CA PRO A 83 2.21 10.66 0.07
C PRO A 83 2.43 11.07 -1.39
N VAL A 84 3.33 12.02 -1.65
CA VAL A 84 3.65 12.47 -3.02
C VAL A 84 4.25 11.34 -3.85
N VAL A 85 5.21 10.57 -3.31
CA VAL A 85 5.80 9.42 -4.01
C VAL A 85 4.74 8.36 -4.34
N ALA A 86 3.79 8.12 -3.42
CA ALA A 86 2.68 7.20 -3.66
C ALA A 86 1.78 7.67 -4.81
N ILE A 87 1.37 8.95 -4.80
CA ILE A 87 0.56 9.57 -5.87
C ILE A 87 1.29 9.46 -7.21
N LEU A 88 2.57 9.84 -7.27
CA LEU A 88 3.36 9.78 -8.49
C LEU A 88 3.48 8.34 -9.03
N THR A 89 3.63 7.35 -8.15
CA THR A 89 3.68 5.93 -8.54
C THR A 89 2.35 5.46 -9.13
N ILE A 90 1.22 5.83 -8.54
CA ILE A 90 -0.12 5.48 -9.04
C ILE A 90 -0.41 6.18 -10.38
N VAL A 91 -0.09 7.47 -10.49
CA VAL A 91 -0.22 8.24 -11.73
C VAL A 91 0.65 7.63 -12.82
N PHE A 92 1.89 7.24 -12.51
CA PHE A 92 2.79 6.59 -13.46
C PHE A 92 2.19 5.30 -14.06
N ILE A 93 1.70 4.38 -13.22
CA ILE A 93 1.10 3.14 -13.72
C ILE A 93 -0.20 3.37 -14.50
N LEU A 94 -0.99 4.40 -14.14
CA LEU A 94 -2.21 4.79 -14.85
C LEU A 94 -1.87 5.37 -16.24
N VAL A 95 -0.93 6.32 -16.31
CA VAL A 95 -0.48 6.92 -17.59
C VAL A 95 0.09 5.85 -18.51
N ARG A 96 0.91 4.92 -17.98
CA ARG A 96 1.44 3.78 -18.73
C ARG A 96 0.32 2.90 -19.30
N ALA A 97 -0.73 2.62 -18.52
CA ALA A 97 -1.89 1.86 -18.97
C ALA A 97 -2.70 2.57 -20.05
N ILE A 98 -2.93 3.88 -19.90
CA ILE A 98 -3.62 4.71 -20.89
C ILE A 98 -2.84 4.73 -22.20
N HIS A 99 -1.54 5.04 -22.13
CA HIS A 99 -0.67 5.08 -23.30
C HIS A 99 -0.67 3.74 -24.04
N TRP A 100 -0.58 2.62 -23.33
CA TRP A 100 -0.68 1.30 -23.95
C TRP A 100 -2.06 1.10 -24.59
N SER A 101 -3.14 1.43 -23.87
CA SER A 101 -4.51 1.28 -24.38
C SER A 101 -4.78 2.12 -25.63
N THR A 102 -4.24 3.34 -25.73
CA THR A 102 -4.47 4.22 -26.90
C THR A 102 -3.57 3.84 -28.07
N SER A 103 -2.33 3.40 -27.83
CA SER A 103 -1.38 2.99 -28.88
C SER A 103 -1.68 1.60 -29.46
N HIS A 104 -2.39 0.74 -28.73
CA HIS A 104 -2.74 -0.61 -29.15
C HIS A 104 -4.24 -0.76 -29.48
N TYR A 105 -4.94 0.37 -29.67
CA TYR A 105 -6.32 0.42 -30.16
C TYR A 105 -6.37 0.18 -31.68
N ASN A 106 -5.71 -0.88 -32.16
CA ASN A 106 -5.85 -1.35 -33.53
C ASN A 106 -6.97 -2.38 -33.57
N TRP A 107 -8.07 -1.99 -34.21
CA TRP A 107 -9.19 -2.83 -34.60
C TRP A 107 -8.66 -4.06 -35.32
N THR A 108 -8.77 -5.24 -34.70
CA THR A 108 -9.02 -6.42 -35.53
C THR A 108 -10.42 -6.23 -36.08
N ARG A 109 -10.51 -5.75 -37.33
CA ARG A 109 -11.68 -6.05 -38.15
C ARG A 109 -11.76 -7.57 -38.10
N VAL A 110 -12.81 -8.11 -37.48
CA VAL A 110 -13.15 -9.51 -37.66
C VAL A 110 -13.55 -9.61 -39.13
N GLU A 111 -12.57 -9.74 -40.01
CA GLU A 111 -12.84 -10.26 -41.34
C GLU A 111 -13.31 -11.68 -41.09
N GLN A 112 -14.59 -11.89 -41.36
CA GLN A 112 -15.21 -13.19 -41.49
C GLN A 112 -14.58 -13.84 -42.73
N SER A 113 -13.30 -14.21 -42.65
CA SER A 113 -12.60 -14.95 -43.68
C SER A 113 -12.93 -16.43 -43.50
N ASP A 114 -13.93 -16.85 -44.28
CA ASP A 114 -14.02 -18.14 -44.95
C ASP A 114 -13.60 -19.40 -44.15
N PHE A 115 -14.65 -20.11 -43.71
CA PHE A 115 -14.64 -21.49 -43.23
C PHE A 115 -14.30 -22.51 -44.34
N SER A 116 -13.26 -22.28 -45.15
CA SER A 116 -13.03 -23.15 -46.33
C SER A 116 -11.67 -23.82 -46.46
N ASP A 117 -10.71 -23.67 -45.53
CA ASP A 117 -9.45 -24.43 -45.64
C ASP A 117 -8.87 -24.84 -44.28
N LEU A 118 -9.31 -26.01 -43.79
CA LEU A 118 -8.70 -26.75 -42.69
C LEU A 118 -7.57 -27.64 -43.21
N PRO A 119 -6.31 -27.52 -42.72
CA PRO A 119 -5.36 -28.62 -42.75
C PRO A 119 -5.42 -29.41 -41.42
N SER A 120 -5.54 -30.72 -41.61
CA SER A 120 -5.39 -31.84 -40.68
C SER A 120 -4.54 -31.63 -39.42
N GLN A 121 -5.13 -32.03 -38.29
CA GLN A 121 -4.54 -32.72 -37.13
C GLN A 121 -3.12 -32.31 -36.68
N SER A 122 -3.05 -31.71 -35.48
CA SER A 122 -1.94 -31.98 -34.56
C SER A 122 -2.50 -32.31 -33.17
N SER A 123 -2.47 -33.59 -32.83
CA SER A 123 -2.80 -34.10 -31.50
C SER A 123 -1.67 -33.75 -30.53
N TYR A 124 -1.89 -32.75 -29.67
CA TYR A 124 -0.99 -32.47 -28.55
C TYR A 124 -1.24 -33.48 -27.42
N PHE A 125 -0.27 -34.36 -27.18
CA PHE A 125 -0.23 -35.20 -25.98
C PHE A 125 -0.01 -34.32 -24.74
N VAL A 126 -0.95 -34.39 -23.78
CA VAL A 126 -0.76 -33.81 -22.44
C VAL A 126 -0.11 -34.87 -21.56
N ASP A 127 1.18 -34.71 -21.29
CA ASP A 127 1.92 -35.52 -20.31
C ASP A 127 1.33 -35.32 -18.90
N GLY A 128 0.67 -36.38 -18.39
CA GLY A 128 0.00 -36.43 -17.09
C GLY A 128 0.92 -36.52 -15.86
N SER A 129 2.24 -36.40 -16.03
CA SER A 129 3.21 -36.59 -14.95
C SER A 129 3.56 -35.33 -14.13
N LYS A 130 2.91 -34.18 -14.37
CA LYS A 130 3.24 -32.95 -13.60
C LYS A 130 2.71 -32.99 -12.17
N ARG A 131 3.60 -33.39 -11.26
CA ARG A 131 3.51 -33.26 -9.79
C ARG A 131 2.83 -31.93 -9.42
N LYS A 132 1.68 -31.98 -8.72
CA LYS A 132 0.97 -30.79 -8.22
C LYS A 132 1.94 -29.95 -7.37
N GLU A 133 2.41 -28.83 -7.91
CA GLU A 133 3.19 -27.86 -7.16
C GLU A 133 2.39 -27.36 -5.95
N SER A 134 3.08 -27.10 -4.83
CA SER A 134 2.43 -26.58 -3.63
C SER A 134 1.74 -25.24 -3.93
N LEU A 135 0.61 -25.01 -3.25
CA LEU A 135 -0.26 -23.86 -3.44
C LEU A 135 0.50 -22.52 -3.31
N ILE A 136 1.51 -22.49 -2.42
CA ILE A 136 2.41 -21.35 -2.19
C ILE A 136 3.32 -21.10 -3.40
N LYS A 137 3.88 -22.15 -4.02
CA LYS A 137 4.69 -22.03 -5.25
C LYS A 137 3.86 -21.54 -6.44
N ARG A 138 2.60 -21.98 -6.53
CA ARG A 138 1.64 -21.52 -7.55
C ARG A 138 1.28 -20.03 -7.42
N LEU A 139 1.22 -19.51 -6.20
CA LEU A 139 0.80 -18.13 -5.93
C LEU A 139 1.94 -17.11 -6.11
N PHE A 140 3.15 -17.36 -5.59
CA PHE A 140 4.22 -16.35 -5.58
C PHE A 140 5.05 -16.26 -6.87
N PHE A 141 5.15 -17.35 -7.65
CA PHE A 141 6.14 -17.44 -8.75
C PHE A 141 5.56 -17.76 -10.12
N LYS A 142 4.28 -17.49 -10.35
CA LYS A 142 3.77 -17.58 -11.71
C LYS A 142 4.29 -16.36 -12.49
N ARG A 143 5.18 -16.64 -13.47
CA ARG A 143 5.65 -15.72 -14.53
C ARG A 143 4.54 -14.90 -15.22
N GLN A 144 3.26 -15.17 -14.95
CA GLN A 144 2.08 -14.53 -15.51
C GLN A 144 2.03 -13.02 -15.25
N VAL A 145 2.18 -12.53 -14.01
CA VAL A 145 2.07 -11.07 -13.72
C VAL A 145 3.11 -10.28 -14.51
N LEU A 146 4.34 -10.78 -14.57
CA LEU A 146 5.44 -10.20 -15.36
C LEU A 146 5.28 -10.37 -16.88
N LYS A 147 4.23 -11.04 -17.36
CA LYS A 147 3.88 -11.20 -18.78
C LYS A 147 2.61 -10.44 -19.17
N LEU A 148 1.86 -9.92 -18.18
CA LEU A 148 0.66 -9.13 -18.42
C LEU A 148 1.00 -7.88 -19.22
N ASN A 149 0.06 -7.45 -20.06
CA ASN A 149 0.21 -6.17 -20.74
C ASN A 149 0.10 -5.01 -19.72
N PRO A 150 0.56 -3.79 -20.05
CA PRO A 150 0.53 -2.66 -19.11
C PRO A 150 -0.84 -2.33 -18.52
N LEU A 151 -1.94 -2.53 -19.26
CA LEU A 151 -3.29 -2.29 -18.76
C LEU A 151 -3.72 -3.33 -17.73
N GLU A 152 -3.41 -4.61 -17.96
CA GLU A 152 -3.64 -5.69 -17.02
C GLU A 152 -2.79 -5.56 -15.76
N GLN A 153 -1.52 -5.16 -15.91
CA GLN A 153 -0.63 -4.85 -14.78
C GLN A 153 -1.20 -3.74 -13.92
N TYR A 154 -1.70 -2.67 -14.55
CA TYR A 154 -2.35 -1.57 -13.86
C TYR A 154 -3.57 -2.04 -13.08
N ARG A 155 -4.50 -2.77 -13.71
CA ARG A 155 -5.70 -3.29 -13.03
C ARG A 155 -5.35 -4.18 -11.84
N PHE A 156 -4.35 -5.04 -11.98
CA PHE A 156 -3.87 -5.89 -10.89
C PHE A 156 -3.33 -5.07 -9.72
N LEU A 157 -2.38 -4.16 -9.97
CA LEU A 157 -1.76 -3.33 -8.92
C LEU A 157 -2.79 -2.39 -8.28
N ARG A 158 -3.67 -1.80 -9.09
CA ARG A 158 -4.77 -0.95 -8.63
C ARG A 158 -5.73 -1.70 -7.70
N ASN A 159 -6.08 -2.95 -8.01
CA ASN A 159 -6.95 -3.75 -7.13
C ASN A 159 -6.28 -4.04 -5.79
N ILE A 160 -4.99 -4.35 -5.77
CA ILE A 160 -4.24 -4.52 -4.52
C ILE A 160 -4.34 -3.26 -3.66
N TYR A 161 -4.07 -2.10 -4.25
CA TYR A 161 -4.14 -0.82 -3.55
C TYR A 161 -5.55 -0.53 -3.01
N LEU A 162 -6.58 -0.58 -3.85
CA LEU A 162 -7.96 -0.26 -3.44
C LEU A 162 -8.49 -1.20 -2.36
N ILE A 163 -8.24 -2.51 -2.48
CA ILE A 163 -8.68 -3.48 -1.46
C ILE A 163 -7.97 -3.21 -0.14
N SER A 164 -6.66 -2.94 -0.18
CA SER A 164 -5.87 -2.66 1.02
C SER A 164 -6.37 -1.41 1.72
N ILE A 165 -6.60 -0.33 0.96
CA ILE A 165 -7.09 0.95 1.47
C ILE A 165 -8.52 0.82 2.03
N LEU A 166 -9.40 0.06 1.37
CA LEU A 166 -10.75 -0.21 1.86
C LEU A 166 -10.72 -0.91 3.23
N ILE A 167 -9.87 -1.94 3.38
CA ILE A 167 -9.72 -2.64 4.67
C ILE A 167 -9.16 -1.69 5.73
N SER A 168 -8.24 -0.79 5.39
CA SER A 168 -7.74 0.23 6.33
C SER A 168 -8.84 1.16 6.83
N VAL A 169 -9.81 1.56 6.00
CA VAL A 169 -10.97 2.38 6.45
C VAL A 169 -11.74 1.66 7.54
N PHE A 170 -12.03 0.38 7.34
CA PHE A 170 -12.70 -0.42 8.35
C PHE A 170 -11.86 -0.55 9.62
N GLY A 171 -10.54 -0.66 9.50
CA GLY A 171 -9.62 -0.58 10.65
C GLY A 171 -9.80 0.72 11.44
N TYR A 172 -9.76 1.87 10.78
CA TYR A 172 -9.91 3.17 11.44
C TYR A 172 -11.27 3.38 12.09
N ILE A 173 -12.32 2.76 11.56
CA ILE A 173 -13.68 2.85 12.10
C ILE A 173 -13.89 1.87 13.25
N LEU A 174 -13.49 0.61 13.08
CA LEU A 174 -13.81 -0.49 14.01
C LEU A 174 -12.76 -0.67 15.11
N LEU A 175 -11.51 -0.28 14.84
CA LEU A 175 -10.36 -0.43 15.71
C LEU A 175 -9.59 0.91 15.78
N PRO A 176 -10.23 2.01 16.24
CA PRO A 176 -9.51 3.25 16.42
C PRO A 176 -8.41 3.04 17.45
N THR A 177 -7.23 3.61 17.19
CA THR A 177 -6.02 3.35 17.96
C THR A 177 -5.26 4.65 18.15
N MET A 178 -5.01 4.98 19.41
CA MET A 178 -4.22 6.17 19.75
C MET A 178 -2.75 5.96 19.35
N PRO A 179 -2.16 6.86 18.55
CA PRO A 179 -0.76 6.76 18.15
C PRO A 179 0.20 7.03 19.34
N PRO A 180 1.45 6.53 19.29
CA PRO A 180 2.40 6.63 20.41
C PRO A 180 2.61 8.05 20.93
N ARG A 181 2.73 9.04 20.04
CA ARG A 181 2.96 10.47 20.37
C ARG A 181 1.85 11.09 21.22
N LEU A 182 0.65 10.51 21.21
CA LEU A 182 -0.49 11.01 21.98
C LEU A 182 -0.62 10.33 23.34
N LEU A 183 0.10 9.24 23.63
CA LEU A 183 -0.04 8.51 24.89
C LEU A 183 0.25 9.39 26.11
N ASN A 184 1.36 10.15 26.08
CA ASN A 184 1.77 11.00 27.21
C ASN A 184 1.40 12.47 27.05
N ASN A 185 0.79 12.86 25.93
CA ASN A 185 0.51 14.25 25.64
C ASN A 185 -0.69 14.75 26.46
N CYS A 186 -0.50 15.83 27.22
CA CYS A 186 -1.52 16.45 28.05
C CYS A 186 -1.98 17.83 27.58
N ASP A 187 -1.35 18.35 26.53
CA ASP A 187 -1.53 19.75 26.10
C ASP A 187 -2.00 19.85 24.64
N PHE A 188 -2.47 18.74 24.06
CA PHE A 188 -2.93 18.69 22.67
C PHE A 188 -4.45 18.61 22.59
N PHE A 189 -5.07 19.70 22.13
CA PHE A 189 -6.52 19.87 22.10
C PHE A 189 -7.04 19.95 20.66
N ASN A 190 -8.29 19.52 20.46
CA ASN A 190 -8.99 19.76 19.20
C ASN A 190 -9.59 21.19 19.14
N HIS A 191 -10.16 21.56 17.99
CA HIS A 191 -10.80 22.87 17.77
C HIS A 191 -11.94 23.19 18.75
N ASN A 192 -12.53 22.18 19.40
CA ASN A 192 -13.58 22.32 20.41
C ASN A 192 -13.04 22.34 21.85
N GLY A 193 -11.72 22.40 22.05
CA GLY A 193 -11.09 22.43 23.37
C GLY A 193 -11.09 21.09 24.10
N LYS A 194 -11.42 19.97 23.44
CA LYS A 194 -11.31 18.63 24.04
C LYS A 194 -9.89 18.09 23.92
N LEU A 195 -9.36 17.55 25.02
CA LEU A 195 -8.04 16.95 25.09
C LEU A 195 -7.97 15.67 24.26
N LEU A 196 -7.06 15.62 23.29
CA LEU A 196 -6.86 14.48 22.40
C LEU A 196 -5.92 13.41 22.98
N GLY A 197 -4.92 13.82 23.77
CA GLY A 197 -3.91 12.92 24.31
C GLY A 197 -4.36 12.14 25.55
N GLY A 198 -3.64 11.05 25.86
CA GLY A 198 -3.95 10.09 26.91
C GLY A 198 -3.46 10.46 28.32
N CYS A 199 -2.54 11.42 28.46
CA CYS A 199 -1.93 11.81 29.74
C CYS A 199 -1.33 10.65 30.55
N LEU A 200 -0.64 9.74 29.88
CA LEU A 200 -0.05 8.54 30.49
C LEU A 200 1.46 8.76 30.73
N PRO A 201 1.89 9.13 31.96
CA PRO A 201 3.28 9.51 32.25
C PRO A 201 4.27 8.34 32.18
N GLN A 202 3.78 7.09 32.12
CA GLN A 202 4.63 5.92 31.94
C GLN A 202 5.25 5.83 30.54
N PHE A 203 4.76 6.61 29.58
CA PHE A 203 5.30 6.69 28.22
C PHE A 203 6.04 8.02 28.02
N ASN A 204 7.15 7.98 27.31
CA ASN A 204 7.99 9.16 27.06
C ASN A 204 8.14 9.47 25.56
N PHE A 205 7.10 9.18 24.77
CA PHE A 205 7.07 9.57 23.36
C PHE A 205 7.01 11.09 23.22
N ILE A 206 7.55 11.61 22.13
CA ILE A 206 7.50 13.04 21.81
C ILE A 206 6.75 13.20 20.49
N ASP A 207 5.73 14.06 20.47
CA ASP A 207 5.13 14.53 19.22
C ASP A 207 6.11 15.46 18.51
N THR A 208 6.90 14.88 17.60
CA THR A 208 7.94 15.63 16.90
C THR A 208 7.35 16.68 15.96
N ILE A 209 6.15 16.46 15.43
CA ILE A 209 5.49 17.40 14.51
C ILE A 209 4.98 18.60 15.30
N ASP A 210 4.37 18.40 16.47
CA ASP A 210 3.98 19.52 17.35
C ASP A 210 5.22 20.30 17.84
N LYS A 211 6.27 19.58 18.27
CA LYS A 211 7.47 20.18 18.88
C LYS A 211 8.39 20.88 17.88
N HIS A 212 8.59 20.30 16.70
CA HIS A 212 9.61 20.77 15.73
C HIS A 212 9.02 21.29 14.42
N GLY A 213 7.72 21.08 14.16
CA GLY A 213 7.05 21.45 12.93
C GLY A 213 7.44 20.61 11.71
N SER A 214 6.70 20.77 10.62
CA SER A 214 7.10 20.30 9.28
C SER A 214 7.12 21.48 8.30
N LEU A 215 7.72 21.29 7.12
CA LEU A 215 7.74 22.32 6.08
C LEU A 215 6.37 22.52 5.41
N PHE A 216 5.46 21.56 5.54
CA PHE A 216 4.22 21.51 4.77
C PHE A 216 2.95 21.73 5.60
N PHE A 217 2.94 21.28 6.85
CA PHE A 217 1.85 21.52 7.80
C PHE A 217 2.30 21.43 9.26
N SER A 218 1.50 21.98 10.15
CA SER A 218 1.54 21.73 11.59
C SER A 218 0.21 21.16 12.05
N TRP A 219 0.20 20.43 13.16
CA TRP A 219 -1.05 19.99 13.79
C TRP A 219 -1.95 21.15 14.23
N LYS A 220 -1.41 22.37 14.28
CA LYS A 220 -2.12 23.61 14.62
C LYS A 220 -2.90 24.21 13.44
N ASP A 221 -2.71 23.69 12.24
CA ASP A 221 -3.43 24.17 11.06
C ASP A 221 -4.90 23.77 11.13
N GLU A 222 -5.80 24.74 10.93
CA GLU A 222 -7.25 24.55 11.11
C GLU A 222 -7.82 23.43 10.23
N SER A 223 -7.38 23.35 8.97
CA SER A 223 -7.79 22.29 8.04
C SER A 223 -7.38 20.89 8.52
N ILE A 224 -6.21 20.76 9.16
CA ILE A 224 -5.73 19.50 9.71
C ILE A 224 -6.54 19.11 10.95
N GLN A 225 -6.88 20.07 11.81
CA GLN A 225 -7.66 19.80 13.03
C GLN A 225 -9.10 19.39 12.76
N VAL A 226 -9.70 19.90 11.67
CA VAL A 226 -11.09 19.60 11.30
C VAL A 226 -11.19 18.28 10.55
N LEU A 227 -10.22 17.98 9.68
CA LEU A 227 -10.35 16.91 8.70
C LEU A 227 -9.61 15.62 9.11
N ASN A 228 -8.66 15.67 10.04
CA ASN A 228 -7.86 14.51 10.40
C ASN A 228 -8.50 13.66 11.50
N ASN A 229 -8.51 12.34 11.34
CA ASN A 229 -8.75 11.41 12.44
C ASN A 229 -7.44 11.20 13.24
N PRO A 230 -7.34 11.70 14.49
CA PRO A 230 -6.12 11.62 15.27
C PRO A 230 -5.81 10.20 15.77
N TYR A 231 -6.79 9.29 15.72
CA TYR A 231 -6.71 7.90 16.20
C TYR A 231 -6.72 6.87 15.05
N ALA A 232 -6.38 7.31 13.82
CA ALA A 232 -6.22 6.44 12.66
C ALA A 232 -4.80 5.81 12.59
N ALA A 233 -4.29 5.27 13.70
CA ALA A 233 -2.96 4.65 13.72
C ALA A 233 -2.95 3.21 13.15
N LEU A 234 -4.01 2.43 13.37
CA LEU A 234 -4.08 1.02 13.03
C LEU A 234 -5.11 0.77 11.92
N PRO A 235 -4.75 0.10 10.80
CA PRO A 235 -3.40 -0.30 10.37
C PRO A 235 -2.61 0.88 9.79
N SER A 236 -1.27 0.80 9.80
CA SER A 236 -0.44 1.86 9.20
C SER A 236 -0.56 1.89 7.68
N GLN A 237 -1.24 2.91 7.15
CA GLN A 237 -1.28 3.17 5.71
C GLN A 237 0.08 3.60 5.16
N HIS A 238 0.92 4.32 5.91
CA HIS A 238 2.28 4.67 5.46
C HIS A 238 3.12 3.42 5.17
N ALA A 239 3.15 2.46 6.09
CA ALA A 239 3.87 1.21 5.90
C ALA A 239 3.31 0.41 4.70
N LEU A 240 1.99 0.25 4.66
CA LEU A 240 1.27 -0.44 3.59
C LEU A 240 1.55 0.17 2.21
N VAL A 241 1.41 1.48 2.08
CA VAL A 241 1.59 2.20 0.81
C VAL A 241 3.05 2.21 0.40
N ALA A 242 4.00 2.32 1.33
CA ALA A 242 5.42 2.26 1.01
C ALA A 242 5.83 0.88 0.46
N ALA A 243 5.33 -0.19 1.08
CA ALA A 243 5.53 -1.54 0.57
C ALA A 243 4.82 -1.77 -0.77
N TYR A 244 3.62 -1.21 -0.96
CA TYR A 244 2.93 -1.24 -2.25
C TYR A 244 3.75 -0.57 -3.37
N VAL A 245 4.31 0.62 -3.11
CA VAL A 245 5.20 1.31 -4.04
C VAL A 245 6.39 0.42 -4.40
N ALA A 246 7.02 -0.22 -3.42
CA ALA A 246 8.10 -1.18 -3.66
C ALA A 246 7.66 -2.33 -4.60
N ILE A 247 6.48 -2.93 -4.36
CA ILE A 247 5.91 -3.97 -5.22
C ILE A 247 5.73 -3.48 -6.65
N VAL A 248 5.17 -2.28 -6.86
CA VAL A 248 4.95 -1.69 -8.19
C VAL A 248 6.28 -1.59 -8.95
N TRP A 249 7.30 -1.00 -8.33
CA TRP A 249 8.60 -0.81 -8.97
C TRP A 249 9.31 -2.14 -9.23
N ILE A 250 9.22 -3.12 -8.33
CA ILE A 250 9.73 -4.47 -8.53
C ILE A 250 9.05 -5.12 -9.74
N VAL A 251 7.71 -5.11 -9.82
CA VAL A 251 6.97 -5.68 -10.96
C VAL A 251 7.39 -5.02 -12.27
N PHE A 252 7.54 -3.70 -12.29
CA PHE A 252 7.98 -2.96 -13.47
C PHE A 252 9.41 -3.33 -13.91
N LEU A 253 10.36 -3.35 -12.97
CA LEU A 253 11.76 -3.69 -13.23
C LEU A 253 11.90 -5.10 -13.82
N PHE A 254 11.18 -6.07 -13.26
CA PHE A 254 11.22 -7.46 -13.75
C PHE A 254 10.38 -7.68 -15.01
N SER A 255 9.34 -6.88 -15.26
CA SER A 255 8.53 -6.98 -16.48
C SER A 255 9.29 -6.49 -17.72
N ASN A 256 10.06 -5.41 -17.60
CA ASN A 256 10.82 -4.85 -18.72
C ASN A 256 12.10 -5.67 -19.05
N SER A 257 12.49 -6.59 -18.16
CA SER A 257 13.63 -7.49 -18.37
C SER A 257 13.38 -8.55 -19.47
N LYS A 258 12.14 -8.69 -19.97
CA LYS A 258 11.78 -9.62 -21.04
C LYS A 258 11.87 -8.99 -22.43
N SER A 259 13.09 -8.77 -22.91
CA SER A 259 13.38 -8.95 -24.32
C SER A 259 14.83 -9.40 -24.50
N SER A 260 14.97 -10.63 -24.96
CA SER A 260 16.20 -11.34 -25.30
C SER A 260 16.99 -11.97 -24.13
N GLY A 261 17.20 -13.28 -24.21
CA GLY A 261 17.93 -14.14 -23.26
C GLY A 261 19.43 -13.86 -23.13
N SER A 262 19.85 -12.60 -23.24
CA SER A 262 21.20 -12.11 -22.97
C SER A 262 21.14 -10.58 -23.09
N ASN A 263 21.05 -9.81 -21.99
CA ASN A 263 21.17 -8.35 -22.06
C ASN A 263 21.56 -7.61 -20.76
N PHE A 264 22.24 -8.25 -19.82
CA PHE A 264 23.23 -7.51 -19.01
C PHE A 264 24.56 -7.46 -19.77
N LYS A 265 24.55 -6.86 -20.96
CA LYS A 265 25.76 -6.74 -21.81
C LYS A 265 26.82 -5.80 -21.24
N SER A 266 26.49 -5.05 -20.19
CA SER A 266 27.40 -4.10 -19.54
C SER A 266 27.22 -4.15 -18.02
N LYS A 267 28.34 -4.12 -17.28
CA LYS A 267 28.36 -3.96 -15.82
C LYS A 267 27.52 -2.77 -15.35
N LYS A 268 27.41 -1.70 -16.16
CA LYS A 268 26.59 -0.50 -15.84
C LYS A 268 25.10 -0.79 -15.75
N SER A 269 24.58 -1.68 -16.61
CA SER A 269 23.15 -2.08 -16.59
C SER A 269 22.85 -2.91 -15.33
N LEU A 270 23.74 -3.83 -14.95
CA LEU A 270 23.65 -4.60 -13.70
C LEU A 270 23.64 -3.70 -12.47
N VAL A 271 24.55 -2.74 -12.42
CA VAL A 271 24.63 -1.77 -11.32
C VAL A 271 23.35 -0.93 -11.25
N ALA A 272 22.86 -0.40 -12.38
CA ALA A 272 21.62 0.38 -12.39
C ALA A 272 20.40 -0.42 -11.92
N PHE A 273 20.26 -1.66 -12.37
CA PHE A 273 19.18 -2.56 -11.93
C PHE A 273 19.27 -2.86 -10.43
N SER A 274 20.47 -3.19 -9.95
CA SER A 274 20.74 -3.43 -8.52
C SER A 274 20.43 -2.21 -7.65
N SER A 275 20.83 -1.02 -8.09
CA SER A 275 20.54 0.24 -7.40
C SER A 275 19.04 0.52 -7.32
N LEU A 276 18.28 0.26 -8.39
CA LEU A 276 16.84 0.48 -8.41
C LEU A 276 16.08 -0.50 -7.51
N ILE A 277 16.50 -1.77 -7.47
CA ILE A 277 15.96 -2.75 -6.51
C ILE A 277 16.31 -2.35 -5.08
N SER A 278 17.56 -1.92 -4.85
CA SER A 278 17.99 -1.46 -3.54
C SER A 278 17.16 -0.27 -3.07
N LEU A 279 16.85 0.68 -3.97
CA LEU A 279 15.98 1.82 -3.67
C LEU A 279 14.54 1.38 -3.38
N ALA A 280 14.01 0.43 -4.15
CA ALA A 280 12.67 -0.11 -3.95
C ALA A 280 12.54 -0.82 -2.59
N VAL A 281 13.58 -1.51 -2.11
CA VAL A 281 13.60 -2.16 -0.79
C VAL A 281 13.90 -1.16 0.33
N PHE A 282 14.75 -0.17 0.09
CA PHE A 282 15.12 0.83 1.09
C PHE A 282 13.96 1.78 1.42
N TYR A 283 13.13 2.14 0.45
CA TYR A 283 12.02 3.06 0.64
C TYR A 283 11.00 2.65 1.74
N PRO A 284 10.47 1.41 1.79
CA PRO A 284 9.60 0.98 2.89
C PRO A 284 10.32 0.93 4.23
N LEU A 285 11.61 0.60 4.28
CA LEU A 285 12.40 0.64 5.52
C LEU A 285 12.59 2.07 6.03
N LEU A 286 12.85 3.01 5.13
CA LEU A 286 12.95 4.43 5.44
C LEU A 286 11.61 4.98 5.95
N THR A 287 10.51 4.59 5.31
CA THR A 287 9.17 4.99 5.76
C THR A 287 8.86 4.40 7.13
N LEU A 288 9.16 3.12 7.36
CA LEU A 288 8.98 2.45 8.64
C LEU A 288 9.80 3.14 9.75
N PHE A 289 11.06 3.44 9.47
CA PHE A 289 11.91 4.20 10.38
C PHE A 289 11.26 5.56 10.71
N CYS A 290 10.86 6.32 9.69
CA CYS A 290 10.25 7.65 9.85
C CYS A 290 8.99 7.61 10.72
N ILE A 291 8.05 6.70 10.48
CA ILE A 291 6.78 6.65 11.21
C ILE A 291 6.96 6.27 12.69
N ILE A 292 7.97 5.45 13.00
CA ILE A 292 8.31 5.04 14.37
C ILE A 292 9.01 6.18 15.10
N VAL A 293 10.03 6.80 14.51
CA VAL A 293 10.81 7.87 15.18
C VAL A 293 10.03 9.17 15.34
N THR A 294 9.01 9.40 14.50
CA THR A 294 8.05 10.50 14.68
C THR A 294 6.91 10.13 15.64
N ALA A 295 6.93 8.92 16.22
CA ALA A 295 5.94 8.39 17.14
C ALA A 295 4.49 8.41 16.60
N ASN A 296 4.32 8.29 15.29
CA ASN A 296 3.00 8.26 14.66
C ASN A 296 2.41 6.85 14.60
N HIS A 297 3.24 5.81 14.63
CA HIS A 297 2.81 4.43 14.56
C HIS A 297 3.63 3.53 15.48
N PHE A 298 2.98 2.52 16.03
CA PHE A 298 3.62 1.35 16.64
C PHE A 298 4.16 0.41 15.55
N ILE A 299 5.10 -0.48 15.89
CA ILE A 299 5.57 -1.52 14.97
C ILE A 299 4.41 -2.43 14.56
N PHE A 300 3.52 -2.74 15.49
CA PHE A 300 2.33 -3.56 15.24
C PHE A 300 1.42 -2.94 14.18
N ASP A 301 1.27 -1.61 14.16
CA ASP A 301 0.50 -0.91 13.13
C ASP A 301 1.05 -1.20 11.73
N ALA A 302 2.39 -1.18 11.61
CA ALA A 302 3.08 -1.48 10.37
C ALA A 302 2.95 -2.97 9.97
N ILE A 303 3.08 -3.89 10.94
CA ILE A 303 2.85 -5.33 10.72
C ILE A 303 1.45 -5.58 10.16
N MET A 304 0.42 -4.94 10.73
CA MET A 304 -0.94 -5.05 10.23
C MET A 304 -1.10 -4.45 8.84
N GLY A 305 -0.44 -3.32 8.55
CA GLY A 305 -0.38 -2.74 7.20
C GLY A 305 0.20 -3.72 6.16
N PHE A 306 1.33 -4.36 6.47
CA PHE A 306 1.96 -5.36 5.59
C PHE A 306 1.11 -6.63 5.44
N THR A 307 0.42 -7.04 6.51
CA THR A 307 -0.48 -8.20 6.49
C THR A 307 -1.67 -7.96 5.57
N ILE A 308 -2.26 -6.77 5.61
CA ILE A 308 -3.36 -6.36 4.72
C ILE A 308 -2.88 -6.34 3.27
N LEU A 309 -1.74 -5.72 2.98
CA LEU A 309 -1.18 -5.66 1.64
C LEU A 309 -0.92 -7.07 1.07
N SER A 310 -0.35 -7.95 1.90
CA SER A 310 -0.07 -9.34 1.53
C SER A 310 -1.35 -10.09 1.22
N SER A 311 -2.39 -9.93 2.05
CA SER A 311 -3.70 -10.55 1.87
C SER A 311 -4.40 -10.06 0.58
N ALA A 312 -4.37 -8.74 0.33
CA ALA A 312 -4.92 -8.14 -0.88
C ALA A 312 -4.17 -8.59 -2.15
N THR A 313 -2.84 -8.75 -2.04
CA THR A 313 -2.00 -9.30 -3.12
C THR A 313 -2.38 -10.74 -3.43
N LEU A 314 -2.48 -11.60 -2.41
CA LEU A 314 -2.88 -13.00 -2.57
C LEU A 314 -4.29 -13.14 -3.16
N PHE A 315 -5.23 -12.31 -2.69
CA PHE A 315 -6.59 -12.28 -3.22
C PHE A 315 -6.61 -11.83 -4.69
N SER A 316 -5.85 -10.79 -5.04
CA SER A 316 -5.75 -10.31 -6.42
C SER A 316 -5.11 -11.36 -7.34
N LEU A 317 -4.11 -12.11 -6.86
CA LEU A 317 -3.51 -13.24 -7.58
C LEU A 317 -4.50 -14.39 -7.76
N PHE A 318 -5.34 -14.66 -6.75
CA PHE A 318 -6.41 -15.65 -6.86
C PHE A 318 -7.42 -15.28 -7.96
N LEU A 319 -7.86 -14.02 -8.00
CA LEU A 319 -8.77 -13.53 -9.04
C LEU A 319 -8.16 -13.64 -10.45
N LEU A 320 -6.89 -13.25 -10.63
CA LEU A 320 -6.20 -13.39 -11.91
C LEU A 320 -6.16 -14.85 -12.39
N ASN A 321 -5.89 -15.79 -11.50
CA ASN A 321 -5.84 -17.21 -11.85
C ASN A 321 -7.22 -17.76 -12.27
N ARG A 322 -8.31 -17.27 -11.67
CA ARG A 322 -9.67 -17.68 -12.04
C ARG A 322 -10.06 -17.19 -13.42
N CYS A 323 -9.78 -15.93 -13.75
CA CYS A 323 -10.06 -15.39 -15.08
C CYS A 323 -9.26 -16.13 -16.17
N SER A 324 -7.98 -16.41 -15.94
CA SER A 324 -7.13 -17.14 -16.90
C SER A 324 -7.66 -18.55 -17.22
N ASN A 325 -8.21 -19.25 -16.23
CA ASN A 325 -8.77 -20.59 -16.43
C ASN A 325 -10.15 -20.56 -17.13
N SER A 326 -10.89 -19.47 -17.02
CA SER A 326 -12.19 -19.33 -17.68
C SER A 326 -12.04 -19.18 -19.20
N TYR A 327 -11.00 -18.46 -19.65
CA TYR A 327 -10.69 -18.33 -21.07
C TYR A 327 -10.19 -19.64 -21.70
N SER A 328 -9.38 -20.44 -20.99
CA SER A 328 -8.93 -21.73 -21.50
C SER A 328 -10.06 -22.75 -21.61
N LYS A 329 -11.06 -22.68 -20.71
CA LYS A 329 -12.21 -23.58 -20.73
C LYS A 329 -13.17 -23.25 -21.88
N LEU A 330 -13.41 -21.96 -22.17
CA LEU A 330 -14.18 -21.56 -23.34
C LEU A 330 -13.54 -21.97 -24.67
N SER A 331 -12.21 -22.05 -24.75
CA SER A 331 -11.53 -22.53 -25.97
C SER A 331 -11.57 -24.06 -26.13
N GLU A 332 -11.73 -24.81 -25.04
CA GLU A 332 -11.89 -26.28 -25.09
C GLU A 332 -13.34 -26.70 -25.35
N ASP A 333 -14.32 -25.89 -24.92
CA ASP A 333 -15.76 -26.20 -25.02
C ASP A 333 -16.43 -25.64 -26.29
N LEU A 334 -15.69 -25.09 -27.26
CA LEU A 334 -16.25 -24.74 -28.57
C LEU A 334 -16.54 -26.03 -29.37
N PRO A 335 -17.80 -26.36 -29.66
CA PRO A 335 -18.11 -27.53 -30.47
C PRO A 335 -17.50 -27.35 -31.86
N ILE A 336 -16.71 -28.36 -32.28
CA ILE A 336 -16.11 -28.49 -33.61
C ILE A 336 -17.21 -28.63 -34.66
#